data_AF-A0A1H6M1K1-F1
#
_entry.id   AF-A0A1H6M1K1-F1
#
_cell.length_a   1.000
_cell.length_b   1.000
_cell.length_c   1.000
_cell.angle_alpha   90.00
_cell.angle_beta   90.00
_cell.angle_gamma   90.00
#
_symmetry.space_group_name_H-M   'P 1'
#
loop_
_entity.id
_entity.type
_entity.pdbx_description
1 polymer ?
#
loop_
_entity_poly.entity_id
_entity_poly.type
_entity_poly.pdbx_seq_one_letter_code
_entity_poly.pdbx_strand_id
1 'polypeptide(L)' 'MSNVDGFQQKNVSYNAVEKDDLPICCPPKDAQKWHMHPKVYMQFNEQGHAICPYCGSKYELI' A
#
# COMPACT_ATOMS: atom_id res chain seq x y z
N MET A 1 39.34 -4.04 -0.44
CA MET A 1 38.84 -3.17 -1.52
C MET A 1 37.36 -2.95 -1.27
N SER A 2 37.01 -1.70 -0.97
CA SER A 2 35.70 -1.03 -1.02
C SER A 2 34.46 -1.71 -0.39
N ASN A 3 34.15 -1.27 0.83
CA ASN A 3 32.81 -1.30 1.42
C ASN A 3 31.84 -0.48 0.55
N VAL A 4 30.69 -1.06 0.19
CA VAL A 4 29.51 -0.30 -0.23
C VAL A 4 28.25 -0.95 0.33
N ASP A 5 28.08 -0.81 1.64
CA ASP A 5 26.78 -0.90 2.31
C ASP A 5 25.90 0.26 1.82
N GLY A 6 25.33 0.09 0.63
CA GLY A 6 24.32 0.98 0.06
C GLY A 6 22.93 0.58 0.51
N PHE A 7 22.63 0.61 1.81
CA PHE A 7 21.26 0.50 2.29
C PHE A 7 20.51 1.81 1.97
N GLN A 8 20.02 1.88 0.73
CA GLN A 8 19.18 2.98 0.24
C GLN A 8 17.94 3.06 1.13
N GLN A 9 17.87 4.13 1.92
CA GLN A 9 16.72 4.48 2.76
C GLN A 9 15.52 4.71 1.84
N LYS A 10 14.67 3.68 1.66
CA LYS A 10 13.43 3.79 0.88
C LYS A 10 12.40 4.48 1.76
N ASN A 11 12.08 5.73 1.42
CA ASN A 11 11.00 6.48 2.05
C ASN A 11 9.67 5.76 1.76
N VAL A 12 9.13 5.04 2.74
CA VAL A 12 7.86 4.31 2.58
C VAL A 12 6.72 5.26 2.92
N SER A 13 5.94 5.65 1.91
CA SER A 13 4.71 6.41 2.09
C SER A 13 3.57 5.46 2.51
N TYR A 14 2.98 5.70 3.69
CA TYR A 14 1.79 5.00 4.16
C TYR A 14 0.56 5.86 3.90
N ASN A 15 -0.46 5.27 3.30
CA ASN A 15 -1.76 5.89 3.13
C ASN A 15 -2.57 5.69 4.41
N ALA A 16 -2.89 6.78 5.11
CA ALA A 16 -3.79 6.76 6.24
C ALA A 16 -5.21 6.43 5.79
N VAL A 17 -5.87 5.53 6.51
CA VAL A 17 -7.20 5.01 6.21
C VAL A 17 -8.00 5.01 7.50
N GLU A 18 -9.24 5.50 7.45
CA GLU A 18 -10.16 5.41 8.58
C GLU A 18 -11.02 4.15 8.47
N LYS A 19 -11.61 3.70 9.59
CA LYS A 19 -12.53 2.54 9.59
C LYS A 19 -13.76 2.74 8.68
N ASP A 20 -14.13 3.98 8.38
CA ASP A 20 -15.24 4.31 7.47
C ASP A 20 -14.90 4.04 6.00
N ASP A 21 -13.60 4.08 5.64
CA ASP A 21 -13.12 3.77 4.29
C ASP A 21 -12.99 2.25 4.05
N LEU A 22 -13.31 1.42 5.06
CA LEU A 22 -13.32 -0.02 4.93
C LEU A 22 -14.58 -0.49 4.16
N PRO A 23 -14.43 -1.43 3.21
CA PRO A 23 -13.18 -2.10 2.82
C PRO A 23 -12.38 -1.31 1.77
N ILE A 24 -11.08 -1.10 2.05
CA ILE A 24 -10.17 -0.44 1.09
C ILE A 24 -10.09 -1.25 -0.19
N CYS A 25 -10.28 -0.54 -1.29
CA CYS A 25 -10.14 -1.06 -2.62
C CYS A 25 -8.92 -0.44 -3.30
N CYS A 26 -7.97 -1.28 -3.70
CA CYS A 26 -6.90 -0.86 -4.60
C CYS A 26 -7.14 -1.44 -6.00
N PRO A 27 -7.20 -0.63 -7.07
CA PRO A 27 -7.05 0.83 -7.13
C PRO A 27 -8.35 1.59 -6.76
N PRO A 28 -8.27 2.84 -6.24
CA PRO A 28 -9.44 3.65 -5.91
C PRO A 28 -10.35 3.88 -7.14
N LYS A 29 -11.62 4.20 -6.91
CA LYS A 29 -12.64 4.33 -7.97
C LYS A 29 -12.24 5.30 -9.09
N ASP A 30 -11.49 6.35 -8.74
CA ASP A 30 -11.08 7.42 -9.65
C ASP A 30 -9.74 7.16 -10.38
N ALA A 31 -8.99 6.11 -9.97
CA ALA A 31 -7.73 5.80 -10.63
C ALA A 31 -7.99 5.26 -12.05
N GLN A 32 -7.27 5.78 -13.05
CA GLN A 32 -7.34 5.32 -14.44
C GLN A 32 -6.80 3.89 -14.56
N LYS A 33 -7.71 2.90 -14.53
CA LYS A 33 -7.42 1.45 -14.51
C LYS A 33 -7.18 0.85 -15.91
N TRP A 34 -6.60 1.60 -16.84
CA TRP A 34 -6.52 1.08 -18.22
C TRP A 34 -5.42 0.01 -18.43
N HIS A 35 -4.41 -0.13 -17.55
CA HIS A 35 -3.34 -1.13 -17.70
C HIS A 35 -2.73 -1.68 -16.39
N MET A 36 -3.45 -1.64 -15.26
CA MET A 36 -2.91 -2.09 -13.96
C MET A 36 -3.52 -3.44 -13.50
N HIS A 37 -3.43 -3.75 -12.21
CA HIS A 37 -3.97 -4.99 -11.62
C HIS A 37 -5.50 -4.93 -11.41
N PRO A 38 -6.15 -6.10 -11.23
CA PRO A 38 -7.57 -6.18 -10.88
C PRO A 38 -7.90 -5.41 -9.60
N LYS A 39 -9.18 -5.07 -9.44
CA LYS A 39 -9.71 -4.48 -8.21
C LYS A 39 -9.60 -5.51 -7.08
N VAL A 40 -8.84 -5.20 -6.05
CA VAL A 40 -8.70 -6.07 -4.87
C VAL A 40 -9.09 -5.34 -3.60
N TYR A 41 -9.66 -6.08 -2.67
CA TYR A 41 -9.99 -5.59 -1.34
C TYR A 41 -8.88 -5.97 -0.38
N MET A 42 -8.30 -4.97 0.28
CA MET A 42 -7.26 -5.16 1.29
C MET A 42 -7.89 -5.52 2.62
N GLN A 43 -7.39 -6.56 3.28
CA GLN A 43 -7.65 -6.82 4.68
C GLN A 43 -6.54 -6.21 5.52
N PHE A 44 -6.93 -5.49 6.56
CA PHE A 44 -6.01 -4.97 7.56
C PHE A 44 -5.69 -6.06 8.57
N ASN A 45 -4.42 -6.14 8.96
CA ASN A 45 -3.98 -7.00 10.06
C ASN A 45 -4.46 -6.43 11.40
N GLU A 46 -4.29 -7.17 12.51
CA GLU A 46 -4.66 -6.74 13.86
C GLU A 46 -4.00 -5.41 14.29
N GLN A 47 -2.85 -5.08 13.69
CA GLN A 47 -2.13 -3.82 13.90
C GLN A 47 -2.70 -2.65 13.09
N GLY A 48 -3.71 -2.87 12.25
CA GLY A 48 -4.24 -1.84 11.36
C GLY A 48 -3.36 -1.59 10.12
N HIS A 49 -2.49 -2.51 9.72
CA HIS A 49 -1.69 -2.35 8.50
C HIS A 49 -2.19 -3.25 7.37
N ALA A 50 -2.28 -2.71 6.16
CA ALA A 50 -2.58 -3.47 4.94
C ALA A 50 -1.59 -3.14 3.84
N ILE A 51 -1.23 -4.15 3.02
CA ILE A 51 -0.29 -3.99 1.92
C ILE A 51 -0.89 -4.60 0.66
N CYS A 52 -0.92 -3.83 -0.41
CA CYS A 52 -1.33 -4.30 -1.73
C CYS A 52 -0.30 -5.27 -2.33
N PRO A 53 -0.64 -6.54 -2.63
CA PRO A 53 0.30 -7.52 -3.17
C PRO A 53 0.66 -7.23 -4.63
N TYR A 54 -0.12 -6.41 -5.33
CA TYR A 54 0.12 -6.05 -6.73
C TYR A 54 0.95 -4.77 -6.87
N CYS A 55 0.60 -3.75 -6.08
CA CYS A 55 1.15 -2.41 -6.20
C CYS A 55 2.16 -2.06 -5.11
N GLY A 56 2.23 -2.84 -4.02
CA GLY A 56 3.11 -2.57 -2.89
C GLY A 56 2.71 -1.36 -2.03
N SER A 57 1.60 -0.69 -2.36
CA SER A 57 1.04 0.40 -1.55
C SER A 57 0.73 -0.09 -0.14
N LYS A 58 1.20 0.67 0.85
CA LYS A 58 0.99 0.38 2.26
C LYS A 58 -0.06 1.32 2.81
N TYR A 59 -0.99 0.75 3.57
CA TYR A 59 -2.09 1.44 4.19
C TYR A 59 -2.01 1.23 5.70
N GLU A 60 -2.32 2.28 6.45
CA GLU A 60 -2.36 2.28 7.90
C GLU A 60 -3.74 2.77 8.35
N LEU A 61 -4.38 1.96 9.19
CA LEU A 61 -5.66 2.24 9.81
C LEU A 61 -5.42 3.19 10.98
N ILE A 62 -5.84 4.44 10.84
CA ILE A 62 -5.76 5.47 11.87
C ILE A 62 -7.11 5.66 12.59
#